data_AF-A0A7U9WSG3-F1
#
_entry.id   AF-A0A7U9WSG3-F1
#
_cell.length_a   1.000
_cell.length_b   1.000
_cell.length_c   1.000
_cell.angle_alpha   90.00
_cell.angle_beta   90.00
_cell.angle_gamma   90.00
#
_symmetry.space_group_name_H-M   'P 1'
#
loop_
_entity.id
_entity.type
_entity.pdbx_description
1 polymer ?
#
loop_
_entity_poly.entity_id
_entity_poly.type
_entity_poly.pdbx_seq_one_letter_code
_entity_poly.pdbx_strand_id
1 'polypeptide(L)'
;MGKLPDEKIELLLTTPGTAIGSSRFPLEQEQYEAMVSVLKKHHIKYVLFNGGNGSMDTCGKVSRACQGEDIFVVGIPKTMDNDISIIDHAPGFPSAAKYIATVTKEVGADVKSLPIHVCVIEAMGRNAGWITASSALARKNPGDAPHLIYLPERNFNEEEFLADVKKLYEELGGVVVVVSEGLRNEKGESIVPPIFKTDRAVYYGDVSAYLAELVIKKLGIKARSEKPGLCGRASMALQSEVDRKEAILVGREAVKAAIEGKTGVMVGIRRTSGEAYQIETPLIPIEEVMLHERIMPEEYINERGNDITEHFVQWCRPLIDGDLPEMVSFKDEAEHQLRSRI
;
A
#
# COMPACT_ATOMS: atom_id res chain seq x y z
N MET A 1 -26.83 1.06 -9.41
CA MET A 1 -26.19 0.21 -10.43
C MET A 1 -27.11 -0.87 -10.99
N GLY A 2 -28.13 -1.36 -10.27
CA GLY A 2 -29.06 -2.39 -10.77
C GLY A 2 -29.97 -2.04 -11.98
N LYS A 3 -29.67 -0.96 -12.70
CA LYS A 3 -30.26 -0.64 -14.02
C LYS A 3 -29.25 -0.76 -15.15
N LEU A 4 -27.99 -1.05 -14.83
CA LEU A 4 -26.93 -1.28 -15.81
C LEU A 4 -26.95 -2.76 -16.23
N PRO A 5 -26.63 -3.08 -17.50
CA PRO A 5 -26.47 -4.46 -17.95
C PRO A 5 -25.38 -5.19 -17.17
N ASP A 6 -25.56 -6.49 -16.91
CA ASP A 6 -24.60 -7.31 -16.18
C ASP A 6 -23.21 -7.29 -16.83
N GLU A 7 -23.15 -7.34 -18.17
CA GLU A 7 -21.90 -7.19 -18.93
C GLU A 7 -21.11 -5.92 -18.58
N LYS A 8 -21.80 -4.81 -18.28
CA LYS A 8 -21.12 -3.58 -17.82
C LYS A 8 -20.67 -3.66 -16.37
N ILE A 9 -21.37 -4.42 -15.54
CA ILE A 9 -20.98 -4.66 -14.14
C ILE A 9 -19.75 -5.57 -14.08
N GLU A 10 -19.68 -6.58 -14.95
CA GLU A 10 -18.52 -7.48 -15.03
C GLU A 10 -17.21 -6.76 -15.34
N LEU A 11 -17.27 -5.67 -16.12
CA LEU A 11 -16.09 -4.83 -16.40
C LEU A 11 -15.45 -4.23 -15.15
N LEU A 12 -16.17 -4.11 -14.03
CA LEU A 12 -15.60 -3.62 -12.76
C LEU A 12 -14.46 -4.51 -12.26
N LEU A 13 -14.49 -5.81 -12.58
CA LEU A 13 -13.45 -6.77 -12.19
C LEU A 13 -12.07 -6.43 -12.77
N THR A 14 -12.06 -5.70 -13.89
CA THR A 14 -10.86 -5.35 -14.64
C THR A 14 -10.70 -3.84 -14.87
N THR A 15 -11.46 -3.00 -14.14
CA THR A 15 -11.41 -1.54 -14.27
C THR A 15 -10.78 -0.94 -13.02
N PRO A 16 -9.68 -0.15 -13.14
CA PRO A 16 -9.04 0.45 -11.97
C PRO A 16 -9.81 1.69 -11.49
N GLY A 17 -9.49 2.12 -10.27
CA GLY A 17 -10.07 3.32 -9.68
C GLY A 17 -11.53 3.12 -9.25
N THR A 18 -12.32 4.19 -9.31
CA THR A 18 -13.73 4.17 -8.90
C THR A 18 -14.64 4.46 -10.08
N ALA A 19 -15.51 3.50 -10.41
CA ALA A 19 -16.49 3.66 -11.49
C ALA A 19 -17.65 4.62 -11.15
N ILE A 20 -17.83 4.95 -9.86
CA ILE A 20 -18.92 5.81 -9.37
C ILE A 20 -18.42 7.14 -8.82
N GLY A 21 -17.13 7.44 -8.98
CA GLY A 21 -16.48 8.59 -8.36
C GLY A 21 -16.20 8.37 -6.87
N SER A 22 -15.56 9.36 -6.25
CA SER A 22 -15.27 9.37 -4.81
C SER A 22 -15.28 10.81 -4.32
N SER A 23 -15.45 11.00 -3.02
CA SER A 23 -15.43 12.28 -2.36
C SER A 23 -14.60 12.20 -1.09
N ARG A 24 -13.88 13.29 -0.79
CA ARG A 24 -13.23 13.53 0.51
C ARG A 24 -13.88 14.72 1.22
N PHE A 25 -15.13 15.02 0.88
CA PHE A 25 -15.85 16.15 1.45
C PHE A 25 -16.14 15.86 2.93
N PRO A 26 -15.64 16.70 3.86
CA PRO A 26 -15.94 16.55 5.28
C PRO A 26 -17.42 16.85 5.51
N LEU A 27 -18.07 16.04 6.34
CA LEU A 27 -19.45 16.24 6.74
C LEU A 27 -19.51 16.70 8.19
N GLU A 28 -20.36 17.70 8.45
CA GLU A 28 -20.70 18.20 9.78
C GLU A 28 -21.96 17.52 10.32
N GLN A 29 -22.22 17.67 11.62
CA GLN A 29 -23.30 17.00 12.33
C GLN A 29 -24.68 17.23 11.67
N GLU A 30 -25.00 18.47 11.29
CA GLU A 30 -26.27 18.82 10.64
C GLU A 30 -26.42 18.12 9.28
N GLN A 31 -25.30 17.84 8.59
CA GLN A 31 -25.32 17.14 7.31
C GLN A 31 -25.56 15.65 7.49
N TYR A 32 -25.03 15.03 8.56
CA TYR A 32 -25.34 13.65 8.92
C TYR A 32 -26.82 13.48 9.28
N GLU A 33 -27.40 14.42 10.00
CA GLU A 33 -28.83 14.40 10.35
C GLU A 33 -29.70 14.60 9.09
N ALA A 34 -29.32 15.52 8.21
CA ALA A 34 -30.01 15.74 6.94
C ALA A 34 -29.96 14.49 6.02
N MET A 35 -28.88 13.69 6.07
CA MET A 35 -28.77 12.46 5.30
C MET A 35 -29.91 11.48 5.60
N VAL A 36 -30.34 11.35 6.85
CA VAL A 36 -31.44 10.46 7.24
C VAL A 36 -32.72 10.79 6.47
N SER A 37 -33.05 12.09 6.37
CA SER A 37 -34.21 12.56 5.61
C SER A 37 -34.10 12.24 4.12
N VAL A 38 -32.90 12.39 3.55
CA VAL A 38 -32.63 12.06 2.13
C VAL A 38 -32.80 10.56 1.88
N LEU A 39 -32.21 9.72 2.74
CA LEU A 39 -32.31 8.26 2.63
C LEU A 39 -33.76 7.79 2.68
N LYS A 40 -34.55 8.30 3.64
CA LYS A 40 -35.99 8.01 3.78
C LYS A 40 -36.78 8.45 2.54
N LYS A 41 -36.53 9.69 2.06
CA LYS A 41 -37.18 10.24 0.86
C LYS A 41 -36.96 9.37 -0.38
N HIS A 42 -35.78 8.76 -0.50
CA HIS A 42 -35.42 7.90 -1.63
C HIS A 42 -35.67 6.41 -1.37
N HIS A 43 -36.30 6.05 -0.26
CA HIS A 43 -36.56 4.66 0.14
C HIS A 43 -35.30 3.80 0.20
N ILE A 44 -34.17 4.39 0.60
CA ILE A 44 -32.89 3.70 0.75
C ILE A 44 -32.83 3.07 2.14
N LYS A 45 -32.81 1.73 2.18
CA LYS A 45 -32.68 0.94 3.42
C LYS A 45 -31.27 0.49 3.74
N TYR A 46 -30.40 0.40 2.74
CA TYR A 46 -29.06 -0.16 2.89
C TYR A 46 -28.03 0.84 2.39
N VAL A 47 -27.09 1.20 3.27
CA VAL A 47 -26.00 2.14 2.97
C VAL A 47 -24.68 1.43 3.21
N LEU A 48 -23.91 1.25 2.14
CA LEU A 48 -22.63 0.55 2.18
C LEU A 48 -21.49 1.54 1.96
N PHE A 49 -20.68 1.78 2.99
CA PHE A 49 -19.52 2.68 2.91
C PHE A 49 -18.27 1.91 2.50
N ASN A 50 -17.79 2.13 1.28
CA ASN A 50 -16.55 1.53 0.79
C ASN A 50 -15.40 2.53 0.87
N GLY A 51 -14.44 2.31 1.78
CA GLY A 51 -13.30 3.22 1.94
C GLY A 51 -12.37 2.90 3.11
N GLY A 52 -11.47 3.85 3.39
CA GLY A 52 -10.48 3.74 4.46
C GLY A 52 -10.98 4.30 5.79
N ASN A 53 -10.05 4.66 6.68
CA ASN A 53 -10.32 5.16 8.03
C ASN A 53 -11.37 6.29 8.07
N GLY A 54 -11.26 7.31 7.23
CA GLY A 54 -12.26 8.41 7.18
C GLY A 54 -13.67 7.96 6.74
N SER A 55 -13.76 6.95 5.86
CA SER A 55 -15.06 6.38 5.48
C SER A 55 -15.65 5.52 6.60
N MET A 56 -14.82 4.87 7.42
CA MET A 56 -15.28 4.11 8.58
C MET A 56 -15.78 5.03 9.70
N ASP A 57 -15.12 6.17 9.93
CA ASP A 57 -15.66 7.23 10.81
C ASP A 57 -17.02 7.76 10.30
N THR A 58 -17.12 8.03 8.99
CA THR A 58 -18.38 8.46 8.36
C THR A 58 -19.47 7.39 8.52
N CYS A 59 -19.13 6.12 8.33
CA CYS A 59 -20.03 4.98 8.53
C CYS A 59 -20.60 4.97 9.95
N GLY A 60 -19.76 5.16 10.98
CA GLY A 60 -20.20 5.22 12.37
C GLY A 60 -21.12 6.40 12.66
N LYS A 61 -20.80 7.60 12.14
CA LYS A 61 -21.63 8.80 12.31
C LYS A 61 -23.00 8.65 11.64
N VAL A 62 -23.05 8.14 10.41
CA VAL A 62 -24.32 7.90 9.70
C VAL A 62 -25.12 6.79 10.39
N SER A 63 -24.48 5.72 10.85
CA SER A 63 -25.14 4.65 11.60
C SER A 63 -25.82 5.18 12.86
N ARG A 64 -25.14 6.05 13.63
CA ARG A 64 -25.74 6.70 14.81
C ARG A 64 -26.91 7.62 14.43
N ALA A 65 -26.77 8.41 13.37
CA ALA A 65 -27.86 9.27 12.90
C ALA A 65 -29.10 8.47 12.46
N CYS A 66 -28.91 7.25 11.92
CA CYS A 66 -30.00 6.36 11.51
C CYS A 66 -30.56 5.50 12.66
N GLN A 67 -30.16 5.71 13.92
CA GLN A 67 -30.60 4.88 15.03
C GLN A 67 -32.14 4.97 15.21
N GLY A 68 -32.81 3.81 15.23
CA GLY A 68 -34.26 3.72 15.33
C GLY A 68 -35.01 3.80 14.00
N GLU A 69 -34.30 3.99 12.88
CA GLU A 69 -34.85 3.97 11.53
C GLU A 69 -34.67 2.58 10.88
N ASP A 70 -35.49 2.27 9.87
CA ASP A 70 -35.35 1.05 9.04
C ASP A 70 -34.24 1.23 7.96
N ILE A 71 -33.05 1.63 8.41
CA ILE A 71 -31.86 1.92 7.61
C ILE A 71 -30.64 1.25 8.24
N PHE A 72 -29.95 0.42 7.46
CA PHE A 72 -28.78 -0.36 7.88
C PHE A 72 -27.52 0.16 7.20
N VAL A 73 -26.50 0.46 7.99
CA VAL A 73 -25.25 1.08 7.56
C VAL A 73 -24.09 0.13 7.84
N VAL A 74 -23.39 -0.29 6.79
CA VAL A 74 -22.29 -1.27 6.88
C VAL A 74 -21.04 -0.77 6.15
N GLY A 75 -19.88 -0.92 6.77
CA GLY A 75 -18.57 -0.59 6.22
C GLY A 75 -17.97 -1.73 5.39
N ILE A 76 -17.32 -1.37 4.29
CA ILE A 76 -16.51 -2.22 3.43
C ILE A 76 -15.08 -1.65 3.46
N PRO A 77 -14.09 -2.39 3.99
CA PRO A 77 -12.73 -1.87 4.13
C PRO A 77 -12.08 -1.73 2.76
N LYS A 78 -11.40 -0.60 2.55
CA LYS A 78 -10.58 -0.37 1.36
C LYS A 78 -9.47 0.62 1.67
N THR A 79 -8.22 0.21 1.51
CA THR A 79 -7.04 1.09 1.59
C THR A 79 -5.84 0.37 0.98
N MET A 80 -5.09 1.06 0.11
CA MET A 80 -3.81 0.52 -0.37
C MET A 80 -2.70 0.73 0.65
N ASP A 81 -2.88 1.71 1.54
CA ASP A 81 -1.92 2.05 2.59
C ASP A 81 -1.91 1.00 3.72
N ASN A 82 -2.89 0.08 3.72
CA ASN A 82 -3.04 -1.02 4.69
C ASN A 82 -3.12 -0.58 6.16
N ASP A 83 -3.68 0.61 6.38
CA ASP A 83 -3.67 1.37 7.63
C ASP A 83 -4.95 1.24 8.47
N ILE A 84 -5.92 0.41 8.05
CA ILE A 84 -7.11 0.10 8.85
C ILE A 84 -6.70 -0.89 9.95
N SER A 85 -6.98 -0.53 11.20
CA SER A 85 -6.69 -1.38 12.36
C SER A 85 -7.60 -2.61 12.46
N ILE A 86 -7.17 -3.60 13.24
CA ILE A 86 -7.92 -4.81 13.64
C ILE A 86 -8.13 -5.86 12.52
N ILE A 87 -7.82 -5.52 11.26
CA ILE A 87 -7.84 -6.46 10.13
C ILE A 87 -6.42 -6.91 9.75
N ASP A 88 -6.30 -8.12 9.18
CA ASP A 88 -5.02 -8.66 8.71
C ASP A 88 -4.45 -7.81 7.57
N HIS A 89 -5.29 -7.40 6.62
CA HIS A 89 -4.95 -6.48 5.55
C HIS A 89 -6.24 -5.93 4.92
N ALA A 90 -6.10 -4.89 4.08
CA ALA A 90 -7.21 -4.26 3.39
C ALA A 90 -7.22 -4.53 1.87
N PRO A 91 -8.40 -4.62 1.25
CA PRO A 91 -8.52 -4.62 -0.21
C PRO A 91 -7.84 -3.42 -0.86
N GLY A 92 -7.10 -3.70 -1.94
CA GLY A 92 -6.26 -2.78 -2.69
C GLY A 92 -4.79 -2.80 -2.29
N PHE A 93 -4.45 -3.20 -1.05
CA PHE A 93 -3.05 -3.31 -0.63
C PHE A 93 -2.32 -4.43 -1.38
N PRO A 94 -2.83 -5.67 -1.48
CA PRO A 94 -2.06 -6.74 -2.12
C PRO A 94 -1.74 -6.48 -3.60
N SER A 95 -2.64 -5.85 -4.36
CA SER A 95 -2.31 -5.44 -5.75
C SER A 95 -1.22 -4.35 -5.78
N ALA A 96 -1.26 -3.39 -4.87
CA ALA A 96 -0.22 -2.37 -4.77
C ALA A 96 1.14 -2.97 -4.34
N ALA A 97 1.12 -3.94 -3.43
CA ALA A 97 2.28 -4.71 -2.99
C ALA A 97 2.90 -5.52 -4.15
N LYS A 98 2.06 -6.24 -4.92
CA LYS A 98 2.50 -6.97 -6.12
C LYS A 98 3.12 -6.05 -7.15
N TYR A 99 2.51 -4.89 -7.38
CA TYR A 99 3.01 -3.90 -8.31
C TYR A 99 4.40 -3.38 -7.92
N ILE A 100 4.58 -2.90 -6.68
CA ILE A 100 5.86 -2.30 -6.26
C ILE A 100 6.96 -3.35 -6.25
N ALA A 101 6.68 -4.58 -5.79
CA ALA A 101 7.62 -5.68 -5.84
C ALA A 101 8.05 -6.01 -7.29
N THR A 102 7.10 -6.03 -8.23
CA THR A 102 7.38 -6.28 -9.66
C THR A 102 8.26 -5.19 -10.25
N VAL A 103 7.89 -3.92 -10.08
CA VAL A 103 8.65 -2.79 -10.62
C VAL A 103 10.05 -2.73 -9.99
N THR A 104 10.17 -2.96 -8.68
CA THR A 104 11.49 -3.02 -8.04
C THR A 104 12.36 -4.14 -8.60
N LYS A 105 11.77 -5.30 -8.91
CA LYS A 105 12.48 -6.42 -9.54
C LYS A 105 12.97 -6.08 -10.94
N GLU A 106 12.11 -5.45 -11.75
CA GLU A 106 12.44 -5.01 -13.11
C GLU A 106 13.54 -3.94 -13.11
N VAL A 107 13.43 -2.93 -12.24
CA VAL A 107 14.47 -1.90 -12.05
C VAL A 107 15.78 -2.52 -11.54
N GLY A 108 15.69 -3.53 -10.65
CA GLY A 108 16.83 -4.31 -10.21
C GLY A 108 17.59 -4.97 -11.35
N ALA A 109 16.86 -5.62 -12.27
CA ALA A 109 17.44 -6.22 -13.46
C ALA A 109 18.08 -5.18 -14.38
N ASP A 110 17.43 -4.03 -14.60
CA ASP A 110 17.96 -2.94 -15.40
C ASP A 110 19.27 -2.38 -14.82
N VAL A 111 19.28 -2.04 -13.52
CA VAL A 111 20.47 -1.52 -12.82
C VAL A 111 21.62 -2.52 -12.85
N LYS A 112 21.36 -3.82 -12.66
CA LYS A 112 22.39 -4.87 -12.77
C LYS A 112 22.94 -4.98 -14.21
N SER A 113 22.11 -4.69 -15.22
CA SER A 113 22.49 -4.81 -16.63
C SER A 113 23.29 -3.61 -17.17
N LEU A 114 23.13 -2.43 -16.57
CA LEU A 114 23.69 -1.16 -17.06
C LEU A 114 24.85 -0.63 -16.21
N PRO A 115 25.66 0.32 -16.71
CA PRO A 115 26.63 1.05 -15.90
C PRO A 115 25.95 2.15 -15.04
N ILE A 116 24.65 2.02 -14.74
CA ILE A 116 23.89 2.96 -13.91
C ILE A 116 24.14 2.60 -12.45
N HIS A 117 24.43 3.59 -11.63
CA HIS A 117 25.11 3.37 -10.36
C HIS A 117 24.16 3.32 -9.15
N VAL A 118 23.12 4.15 -9.10
CA VAL A 118 22.08 4.10 -8.04
C VAL A 118 20.70 4.44 -8.63
N CYS A 119 19.67 3.71 -8.24
CA CYS A 119 18.26 4.05 -8.51
C CYS A 119 17.47 4.13 -7.20
N VAL A 120 16.77 5.25 -6.99
CA VAL A 120 15.90 5.47 -5.84
C VAL A 120 14.44 5.40 -6.29
N ILE A 121 13.70 4.41 -5.80
CA ILE A 121 12.28 4.20 -6.10
C ILE A 121 11.45 4.76 -4.93
N GLU A 122 10.54 5.68 -5.21
CA GLU A 122 9.60 6.22 -4.21
C GLU A 122 8.25 5.50 -4.25
N ALA A 123 7.90 4.87 -3.14
CA ALA A 123 6.62 4.20 -2.93
C ALA A 123 5.64 5.13 -2.19
N MET A 124 4.34 4.97 -2.49
CA MET A 124 3.26 5.60 -1.73
C MET A 124 3.16 5.01 -0.33
N GLY A 125 2.60 5.75 0.61
CA GLY A 125 2.40 5.29 2.00
C GLY A 125 2.92 6.31 3.01
N ARG A 126 2.20 7.42 3.14
CA ARG A 126 2.65 8.60 3.92
C ARG A 126 2.85 8.33 5.41
N ASN A 127 1.96 7.55 6.02
CA ASN A 127 1.99 7.31 7.48
C ASN A 127 2.56 5.94 7.83
N ALA A 128 2.51 4.97 6.92
CA ALA A 128 2.94 3.60 7.16
C ALA A 128 3.65 3.00 5.94
N GLY A 129 4.66 2.18 6.21
CA GLY A 129 5.60 1.64 5.24
C GLY A 129 5.16 0.38 4.48
N TRP A 130 3.89 -0.04 4.56
CA TRP A 130 3.43 -1.33 4.04
C TRP A 130 3.74 -1.59 2.56
N ILE A 131 3.49 -0.60 1.69
CA ILE A 131 3.79 -0.72 0.26
C ILE A 131 5.30 -0.71 0.04
N THR A 132 6.02 0.23 0.67
CA THR A 132 7.48 0.30 0.57
C THR A 132 8.16 -1.00 0.98
N ALA A 133 7.70 -1.60 2.09
CA ALA A 133 8.19 -2.88 2.59
C ALA A 133 7.92 -4.04 1.62
N SER A 134 6.81 -3.97 0.88
CA SER A 134 6.44 -4.96 -0.14
C SER A 134 7.46 -5.07 -1.28
N SER A 135 8.31 -4.06 -1.47
CA SER A 135 9.41 -4.16 -2.44
C SER A 135 10.43 -5.27 -2.11
N ALA A 136 10.51 -5.70 -0.85
CA ALA A 136 11.38 -6.81 -0.45
C ALA A 136 11.03 -8.13 -1.15
N LEU A 137 9.77 -8.31 -1.60
CA LEU A 137 9.34 -9.50 -2.33
C LEU A 137 9.95 -9.61 -3.74
N ALA A 138 10.64 -8.56 -4.21
CA ALA A 138 11.45 -8.61 -5.43
C ALA A 138 12.64 -9.58 -5.31
N ARG A 139 13.17 -9.78 -4.10
CA ARG A 139 14.36 -10.59 -3.84
C ARG A 139 14.05 -12.08 -3.94
N LYS A 140 14.89 -12.82 -4.66
CA LYS A 140 14.88 -14.29 -4.68
C LYS A 140 16.22 -14.86 -4.22
N ASN A 141 17.32 -14.23 -4.62
CA ASN A 141 18.68 -14.66 -4.34
C ASN A 141 19.46 -13.58 -3.55
N PRO A 142 20.54 -13.96 -2.86
CA PRO A 142 21.46 -13.00 -2.26
C PRO A 142 21.97 -11.98 -3.30
N GLY A 143 21.91 -10.69 -2.95
CA GLY A 143 22.32 -9.60 -3.84
C GLY A 143 21.24 -9.09 -4.81
N ASP A 144 20.04 -9.67 -4.79
CA ASP A 144 18.92 -9.12 -5.55
C ASP A 144 18.45 -7.78 -4.98
N ALA A 145 18.02 -6.87 -5.87
CA ALA A 145 17.35 -5.64 -5.50
C ALA A 145 15.97 -5.90 -4.86
N PRO A 146 15.46 -4.99 -4.00
CA PRO A 146 16.13 -3.76 -3.56
C PRO A 146 17.25 -4.07 -2.57
N HIS A 147 18.23 -3.17 -2.45
CA HIS A 147 19.37 -3.37 -1.53
C HIS A 147 19.15 -2.63 -0.20
N LEU A 148 18.33 -1.59 -0.22
CA LEU A 148 17.95 -0.80 0.96
C LEU A 148 16.46 -0.45 0.88
N ILE A 149 15.78 -0.45 2.02
CA ILE A 149 14.37 -0.09 2.15
C ILE A 149 14.21 0.84 3.36
N TYR A 150 13.76 2.08 3.14
CA TYR A 150 13.53 3.05 4.21
C TYR A 150 12.04 3.37 4.37
N LEU A 151 11.55 3.22 5.60
CA LEU A 151 10.14 3.34 5.97
C LEU A 151 9.86 4.57 6.84
N PRO A 152 8.63 5.12 6.86
CA PRO A 152 8.29 6.26 7.71
C PRO A 152 8.31 5.94 9.20
N GLU A 153 8.29 4.66 9.60
CA GLU A 153 8.36 4.20 10.99
C GLU A 153 9.73 4.41 11.65
N ARG A 154 10.79 4.71 10.87
CA ARG A 154 12.13 4.99 11.39
C ARG A 154 12.59 6.38 10.96
N ASN A 155 13.22 7.09 11.90
CA ASN A 155 13.79 8.40 11.60
C ASN A 155 14.85 8.26 10.52
N PHE A 156 14.71 9.04 9.46
CA PHE A 156 15.65 9.06 8.36
C PHE A 156 16.86 9.93 8.70
N ASN A 157 18.05 9.36 8.52
CA ASN A 157 19.32 10.04 8.66
C ASN A 157 20.06 10.05 7.31
N GLU A 158 20.34 11.25 6.79
CA GLU A 158 21.00 11.42 5.49
C GLU A 158 22.44 10.89 5.45
N GLU A 159 23.18 11.04 6.54
CA GLU A 159 24.58 10.61 6.60
C GLU A 159 24.66 9.08 6.60
N GLU A 160 23.78 8.42 7.37
CA GLU A 160 23.66 6.96 7.37
C GLU A 160 23.21 6.43 6.02
N PHE A 161 22.20 7.05 5.40
CA PHE A 161 21.76 6.71 4.05
C PHE A 161 22.90 6.77 3.02
N LEU A 162 23.68 7.86 3.03
CA LEU A 162 24.81 8.03 2.12
C LEU A 162 25.91 7.00 2.38
N ALA A 163 26.16 6.66 3.65
CA ALA A 163 27.14 5.62 4.02
C ALA A 163 26.69 4.22 3.55
N ASP A 164 25.42 3.86 3.78
CA ASP A 164 24.83 2.60 3.36
C ASP A 164 24.88 2.46 1.83
N VAL A 165 24.45 3.49 1.09
CA VAL A 165 24.50 3.53 -0.39
C VAL A 165 25.92 3.41 -0.90
N LYS A 166 26.87 4.19 -0.34
CA LYS A 166 28.27 4.15 -0.76
C LYS A 166 28.87 2.76 -0.60
N LYS A 167 28.66 2.13 0.57
CA LYS A 167 29.17 0.79 0.87
C LYS A 167 28.65 -0.24 -0.13
N LEU A 168 27.34 -0.28 -0.35
CA LEU A 168 26.74 -1.24 -1.28
C LEU A 168 27.15 -0.97 -2.73
N TYR A 169 27.33 0.29 -3.10
CA TYR A 169 27.81 0.66 -4.43
C TYR A 169 29.25 0.19 -4.67
N GLU A 170 30.15 0.32 -3.68
CA GLU A 170 31.52 -0.18 -3.77
C GLU A 170 31.60 -1.71 -3.85
N GLU A 171 30.61 -2.42 -3.27
CA GLU A 171 30.52 -3.87 -3.29
C GLU A 171 29.87 -4.43 -4.58
N LEU A 172 28.79 -3.80 -5.04
CA LEU A 172 27.90 -4.35 -6.07
C LEU A 172 27.97 -3.59 -7.42
N GLY A 173 28.50 -2.37 -7.43
CA GLY A 173 28.57 -1.50 -8.61
C GLY A 173 27.23 -0.87 -9.05
N GLY A 174 26.10 -1.35 -8.53
CA GLY A 174 24.76 -0.83 -8.77
C GLY A 174 23.87 -1.02 -7.55
N VAL A 175 23.14 0.02 -7.15
CA VAL A 175 22.27 -0.01 -5.96
C VAL A 175 20.85 0.40 -6.33
N VAL A 176 19.88 -0.28 -5.75
CA VAL A 176 18.45 0.04 -5.82
C VAL A 176 17.98 0.28 -4.39
N VAL A 177 17.44 1.47 -4.13
CA VAL A 177 16.90 1.88 -2.84
C VAL A 177 15.41 2.10 -3.02
N VAL A 178 14.59 1.57 -2.12
CA VAL A 178 13.15 1.87 -2.10
C VAL A 178 12.84 2.69 -0.86
N VAL A 179 12.16 3.81 -1.04
CA VAL A 179 11.89 4.79 0.02
C VAL A 179 10.40 5.13 0.04
N SER A 180 9.85 5.33 1.24
CA SER A 180 8.50 5.88 1.36
C SER A 180 8.47 7.37 1.03
N GLU A 181 7.39 7.86 0.41
CA GLU A 181 7.09 9.30 0.35
C GLU A 181 6.94 9.96 1.73
N GLY A 182 6.73 9.14 2.78
CA GLY A 182 6.47 9.56 4.16
C GLY A 182 7.69 9.71 5.06
N LEU A 183 8.93 9.64 4.53
CA LEU A 183 10.15 9.72 5.34
C LEU A 183 10.23 11.02 6.15
N ARG A 184 10.63 10.89 7.41
CA ARG A 184 10.77 11.99 8.37
C ARG A 184 12.14 11.98 9.04
N ASN A 185 12.65 13.17 9.33
CA ASN A 185 13.88 13.34 10.12
C ASN A 185 13.63 13.10 11.62
N GLU A 186 14.69 13.19 12.45
CA GLU A 186 14.60 13.04 13.91
C GLU A 186 13.67 14.05 14.61
N LYS A 187 13.33 15.17 13.96
CA LYS A 187 12.39 16.16 14.45
C LYS A 187 10.94 15.84 14.06
N GLY A 188 10.70 14.73 13.36
CA GLY A 188 9.39 14.33 12.84
C GLY A 188 8.93 15.12 11.61
N GLU A 189 9.81 15.91 10.99
CA GLU A 189 9.54 16.72 9.81
C GLU A 189 9.80 15.91 8.54
N SER A 190 9.01 16.14 7.49
CA SER A 190 9.28 15.58 6.16
C SER A 190 10.69 15.96 5.70
N ILE A 191 11.41 15.00 5.12
CA ILE A 191 12.77 15.22 4.61
C ILE A 191 12.81 16.11 3.36
N VAL A 192 11.65 16.32 2.73
CA VAL A 192 11.45 17.23 1.61
C VAL A 192 10.46 18.34 1.98
N PRO A 193 10.65 19.58 1.49
CA PRO A 193 9.78 20.69 1.83
C PRO A 193 8.38 20.55 1.20
N PRO A 194 7.35 21.19 1.79
CA PRO A 194 6.03 21.27 1.17
C PRO A 194 6.08 22.14 -0.09
N ILE A 195 5.49 21.65 -1.18
CA ILE A 195 5.35 22.38 -2.46
C ILE A 195 3.98 23.06 -2.59
N PHE A 196 2.97 22.54 -1.90
CA PHE A 196 1.64 23.12 -1.86
C PHE A 196 0.95 22.79 -0.54
N LYS A 197 0.32 23.79 0.06
CA LYS A 197 -0.40 23.64 1.33
C LYS A 197 -1.76 24.30 1.21
N THR A 198 -2.78 23.57 1.63
CA THR A 198 -4.12 24.08 1.90
C THR A 198 -4.44 23.85 3.37
N ASP A 199 -5.56 24.37 3.84
CA ASP A 199 -6.07 24.06 5.20
C ASP A 199 -6.31 22.55 5.40
N ARG A 200 -6.42 21.77 4.31
CA ARG A 200 -6.85 20.37 4.32
C ARG A 200 -5.78 19.36 3.94
N ALA A 201 -4.76 19.79 3.19
CA ALA A 201 -3.75 18.89 2.65
C ALA A 201 -2.42 19.61 2.41
N VAL A 202 -1.35 18.90 2.73
CA VAL A 202 0.02 19.28 2.38
C VAL A 202 0.52 18.31 1.32
N TYR A 203 1.08 18.86 0.26
CA TYR A 203 1.79 18.17 -0.80
C TYR A 203 3.27 18.48 -0.65
N TYR A 204 4.08 17.43 -0.66
CA TYR A 204 5.52 17.49 -0.51
C TYR A 204 6.21 17.31 -1.86
N GLY A 205 7.48 17.73 -1.93
CA GLY A 205 8.33 17.39 -3.07
C GLY A 205 8.57 15.88 -3.19
N ASP A 206 9.21 15.46 -4.27
CA ASP A 206 9.51 14.06 -4.50
C ASP A 206 10.76 13.64 -3.68
N VAL A 207 10.57 12.67 -2.79
CA VAL A 207 11.61 12.10 -1.92
C VAL A 207 12.69 11.39 -2.74
N SER A 208 12.29 10.60 -3.74
CA SER A 208 13.23 9.89 -4.63
C SER A 208 14.14 10.86 -5.39
N ALA A 209 13.58 11.94 -5.93
CA ALA A 209 14.33 12.95 -6.66
C ALA A 209 15.34 13.67 -5.74
N TYR A 210 14.89 14.03 -4.53
CA TYR A 210 15.76 14.62 -3.51
C TYR A 210 16.94 13.72 -3.16
N LEU A 211 16.68 12.44 -2.86
CA LEU A 211 17.73 11.50 -2.45
C LEU A 211 18.67 11.13 -3.62
N ALA A 212 18.17 11.03 -4.84
CA ALA A 212 19.03 10.84 -6.01
C ALA A 212 19.96 12.05 -6.22
N GLU A 213 19.45 13.27 -6.08
CA GLU A 213 20.27 14.49 -6.13
C GLU A 213 21.31 14.53 -5.00
N LEU A 214 20.93 14.11 -3.80
CA LEU A 214 21.82 14.02 -2.64
C LEU A 214 22.98 13.05 -2.89
N VAL A 215 22.71 11.85 -3.42
CA VAL A 215 23.73 10.87 -3.82
C VAL A 215 24.69 11.46 -4.84
N ILE A 216 24.18 12.13 -5.87
CA ILE A 216 25.03 12.76 -6.91
C ILE A 216 25.95 13.83 -6.30
N LYS A 217 25.39 14.74 -5.49
CA LYS A 217 26.14 15.87 -4.93
C LYS A 217 27.16 15.45 -3.88
N LYS A 218 26.85 14.44 -3.06
CA LYS A 218 27.67 14.08 -1.90
C LYS A 218 28.64 12.95 -2.18
N LEU A 219 28.29 12.02 -3.08
CA LEU A 219 29.11 10.85 -3.39
C LEU A 219 29.75 10.90 -4.78
N GLY A 220 29.27 11.78 -5.68
CA GLY A 220 29.73 11.82 -7.07
C GLY A 220 29.27 10.61 -7.90
N ILE A 221 28.28 9.88 -7.42
CA ILE A 221 27.74 8.67 -8.04
C ILE A 221 26.50 9.03 -8.87
N LYS A 222 26.39 8.52 -10.11
CA LYS A 222 25.21 8.78 -10.96
C LYS A 222 23.98 8.12 -10.36
N ALA A 223 22.95 8.91 -10.05
CA ALA A 223 21.69 8.40 -9.51
C ALA A 223 20.50 8.74 -10.40
N ARG A 224 19.47 7.90 -10.36
CA ARG A 224 18.15 8.13 -10.95
C ARG A 224 17.06 8.00 -9.89
N SER A 225 15.92 8.62 -10.15
CA SER A 225 14.72 8.56 -9.32
C SER A 225 13.56 8.02 -10.13
N GLU A 226 12.83 7.06 -9.56
CA GLU A 226 11.58 6.54 -10.13
C GLU A 226 10.45 6.75 -9.13
N LYS A 227 9.33 7.31 -9.58
CA LYS A 227 8.13 7.51 -8.76
C LYS A 227 6.93 6.81 -9.41
N PRO A 228 6.73 5.51 -9.15
CA PRO A 228 5.64 4.76 -9.77
C PRO A 228 4.25 5.31 -9.40
N GLY A 229 4.10 5.90 -8.20
CA GLY A 229 2.96 6.72 -7.80
C GLY A 229 1.59 6.16 -8.20
N LEU A 230 0.86 6.89 -9.06
CA LEU A 230 -0.49 6.53 -9.49
C LEU A 230 -0.57 5.21 -10.26
N CYS A 231 0.49 4.83 -10.98
CA CYS A 231 0.52 3.57 -11.73
C CYS A 231 0.36 2.37 -10.78
N GLY A 232 0.99 2.42 -9.60
CA GLY A 232 0.87 1.34 -8.62
C GLY A 232 -0.52 1.19 -8.01
N ARG A 233 -1.27 2.29 -7.92
CA ARG A 233 -2.66 2.27 -7.45
C ARG A 233 -3.67 1.81 -8.52
N ALA A 234 -3.30 1.94 -9.79
CA ALA A 234 -4.22 1.75 -10.92
C ALA A 234 -3.83 0.59 -11.85
N SER A 235 -2.80 -0.19 -11.53
CA SER A 235 -2.31 -1.26 -12.39
C SER A 235 -3.24 -2.47 -12.36
N MET A 236 -4.08 -2.59 -13.39
CA MET A 236 -4.90 -3.79 -13.58
C MET A 236 -4.09 -4.99 -14.09
N ALA A 237 -3.01 -4.74 -14.84
CA ALA A 237 -2.14 -5.80 -15.35
C ALA A 237 -1.43 -6.56 -14.22
N LEU A 238 -1.17 -5.88 -13.09
CA LEU A 238 -0.52 -6.45 -11.91
C LEU A 238 -1.47 -6.58 -10.72
N GLN A 239 -2.78 -6.72 -10.99
CA GLN A 239 -3.76 -7.02 -9.96
C GLN A 239 -3.43 -8.37 -9.29
N SER A 240 -3.52 -8.41 -7.96
CA SER A 240 -3.45 -9.68 -7.23
C SER A 240 -4.79 -10.42 -7.34
N GLU A 241 -4.75 -11.72 -7.65
CA GLU A 241 -5.97 -12.51 -7.68
C GLU A 241 -6.58 -12.66 -6.29
N VAL A 242 -5.74 -12.80 -5.25
CA VAL A 242 -6.17 -12.81 -3.85
C VAL A 242 -6.90 -11.51 -3.53
N ASP A 243 -6.31 -10.36 -3.84
CA ASP A 243 -6.94 -9.04 -3.62
C ASP A 243 -8.31 -8.94 -4.27
N ARG A 244 -8.40 -9.35 -5.55
CA ARG A 244 -9.67 -9.30 -6.28
C ARG A 244 -10.72 -10.21 -5.65
N LYS A 245 -10.36 -11.46 -5.31
CA LYS A 245 -11.29 -12.42 -4.71
C LYS A 245 -11.80 -11.91 -3.37
N GLU A 246 -10.92 -11.34 -2.56
CA GLU A 246 -11.24 -10.86 -1.22
C GLU A 246 -12.02 -9.54 -1.24
N ALA A 247 -11.70 -8.61 -2.16
CA ALA A 247 -12.49 -7.40 -2.40
C ALA A 247 -13.95 -7.73 -2.77
N ILE A 248 -14.17 -8.75 -3.62
CA ILE A 248 -15.50 -9.24 -3.97
C ILE A 248 -16.16 -9.88 -2.75
N LEU A 249 -15.42 -10.69 -1.99
CA LEU A 249 -15.93 -11.37 -0.80
C LEU A 249 -16.42 -10.37 0.26
N VAL A 250 -15.62 -9.37 0.64
CA VAL A 250 -16.03 -8.40 1.66
C VAL A 250 -17.22 -7.55 1.21
N GLY A 251 -17.30 -7.22 -0.08
CA GLY A 251 -18.47 -6.55 -0.64
C GLY A 251 -19.75 -7.40 -0.56
N ARG A 252 -19.64 -8.71 -0.84
CA ARG A 252 -20.74 -9.67 -0.71
C ARG A 252 -21.18 -9.82 0.74
N GLU A 253 -20.24 -10.00 1.67
CA GLU A 253 -20.54 -10.17 3.09
C GLU A 253 -21.15 -8.90 3.70
N ALA A 254 -20.78 -7.70 3.22
CA ALA A 254 -21.41 -6.46 3.68
C ALA A 254 -22.88 -6.36 3.27
N VAL A 255 -23.22 -6.76 2.03
CA VAL A 255 -24.61 -6.85 1.57
C VAL A 255 -25.39 -7.84 2.42
N LYS A 256 -24.82 -9.03 2.67
CA LYS A 256 -25.44 -10.07 3.50
C LYS A 256 -25.70 -9.57 4.92
N ALA A 257 -24.70 -8.96 5.56
CA ALA A 257 -24.83 -8.38 6.90
C ALA A 257 -25.95 -7.33 6.96
N ALA A 258 -26.02 -6.44 5.97
CA ALA A 258 -27.07 -5.42 5.91
C ALA A 258 -28.48 -6.03 5.78
N ILE A 259 -28.65 -7.06 4.94
CA ILE A 259 -29.93 -7.77 4.76
C ILE A 259 -30.34 -8.53 6.03
N GLU A 260 -29.37 -9.06 6.79
CA GLU A 260 -29.58 -9.70 8.10
C GLU A 260 -29.84 -8.70 9.23
N GLY A 261 -29.98 -7.41 8.91
CA GLY A 261 -30.30 -6.35 9.86
C GLY A 261 -29.12 -5.88 10.70
N LYS A 262 -27.89 -6.18 10.29
CA LYS A 262 -26.68 -5.65 10.94
C LYS A 262 -26.45 -4.21 10.51
N THR A 263 -26.05 -3.36 11.46
CA THR A 263 -25.74 -1.95 11.24
C THR A 263 -24.62 -1.53 12.18
N GLY A 264 -23.89 -0.47 11.85
CA GLY A 264 -22.77 0.02 12.68
C GLY A 264 -21.59 -0.95 12.74
N VAL A 265 -21.40 -1.76 11.70
CA VAL A 265 -20.32 -2.74 11.60
C VAL A 265 -19.55 -2.59 10.29
N MET A 266 -18.30 -3.01 10.29
CA MET A 266 -17.46 -3.18 9.10
C MET A 266 -17.16 -4.67 8.90
N VAL A 267 -17.14 -5.14 7.66
CA VAL A 267 -16.60 -6.48 7.36
C VAL A 267 -15.09 -6.44 7.51
N GLY A 268 -14.50 -7.29 8.34
CA GLY A 268 -13.06 -7.45 8.47
C GLY A 268 -12.50 -8.53 7.56
N ILE A 269 -11.19 -8.52 7.35
CA ILE A 269 -10.43 -9.69 6.87
C ILE A 269 -9.55 -10.13 8.03
N ARG A 270 -9.68 -11.37 8.48
CA ARG A 270 -8.81 -11.95 9.51
C ARG A 270 -8.16 -13.21 8.96
N ARG A 271 -6.83 -13.25 8.96
CA ARG A 271 -6.08 -14.44 8.59
C ARG A 271 -6.21 -15.51 9.68
N THR A 272 -6.52 -16.72 9.26
CA THR A 272 -6.58 -17.89 10.15
C THR A 272 -5.20 -18.54 10.30
N SER A 273 -4.96 -19.20 11.42
CA SER A 273 -3.71 -19.93 11.65
C SER A 273 -3.71 -21.24 10.85
N GLY A 274 -2.59 -21.54 10.17
CA GLY A 274 -2.43 -22.77 9.41
C GLY A 274 -1.28 -22.67 8.40
N GLU A 275 -0.94 -23.78 7.75
CA GLU A 275 0.08 -23.82 6.69
C GLU A 275 -0.41 -23.16 5.39
N ALA A 276 -1.70 -23.29 5.08
CA ALA A 276 -2.32 -22.69 3.91
C ALA A 276 -2.89 -21.31 4.24
N TYR A 277 -2.70 -20.36 3.33
CA TYR A 277 -3.32 -19.04 3.44
C TYR A 277 -4.84 -19.14 3.36
N GLN A 278 -5.51 -18.72 4.43
CA GLN A 278 -6.96 -18.73 4.55
C GLN A 278 -7.41 -17.54 5.41
N ILE A 279 -8.58 -16.99 5.08
CA ILE A 279 -9.18 -15.86 5.79
C ILE A 279 -10.60 -16.18 6.26
N GLU A 280 -11.03 -15.45 7.28
CA GLU A 280 -12.43 -15.31 7.68
C GLU A 280 -12.85 -13.83 7.63
N THR A 281 -14.16 -13.59 7.56
CA THR A 281 -14.75 -12.25 7.40
C THR A 281 -15.62 -11.86 8.59
N PRO A 282 -15.02 -11.55 9.76
CA PRO A 282 -15.79 -11.17 10.95
C PRO A 282 -16.50 -9.82 10.74
N LEU A 283 -17.62 -9.62 11.41
CA LEU A 283 -18.22 -8.29 11.54
C LEU A 283 -17.60 -7.58 12.74
N ILE A 284 -16.92 -6.46 12.48
CA ILE A 284 -16.22 -5.66 13.48
C ILE A 284 -17.09 -4.44 13.80
N PRO A 285 -17.43 -4.17 15.08
CA PRO A 285 -18.09 -2.94 15.48
C PRO A 285 -17.32 -1.72 14.99
N ILE A 286 -18.01 -0.76 14.38
CA ILE A 286 -17.35 0.39 13.74
C ILE A 286 -16.57 1.23 14.75
N GLU A 287 -17.01 1.24 16.01
CA GLU A 287 -16.34 1.93 17.11
C GLU A 287 -14.93 1.40 17.37
N GLU A 288 -14.68 0.12 17.13
CA GLU A 288 -13.36 -0.48 17.31
C GLU A 288 -12.40 -0.05 16.18
N VAL A 289 -12.93 0.11 14.95
CA VAL A 289 -12.14 0.49 13.77
C VAL A 289 -11.63 1.94 13.85
N MET A 290 -12.42 2.84 14.44
CA MET A 290 -12.11 4.27 14.51
C MET A 290 -10.93 4.62 15.43
N LEU A 291 -10.34 3.65 16.15
CA LEU A 291 -9.46 3.93 17.28
C LEU A 291 -8.02 4.26 16.89
N HIS A 292 -7.46 3.64 15.83
CA HIS A 292 -6.03 3.75 15.54
C HIS A 292 -5.69 3.56 14.05
N GLU A 293 -4.62 4.21 13.57
CA GLU A 293 -3.96 3.83 12.31
C GLU A 293 -3.01 2.65 12.56
N ARG A 294 -2.99 1.68 11.65
CA ARG A 294 -2.08 0.54 11.71
C ARG A 294 -0.75 0.84 11.04
N ILE A 295 0.29 1.03 11.85
CA ILE A 295 1.68 1.12 11.39
C ILE A 295 2.33 -0.27 11.24
N MET A 296 3.49 -0.34 10.59
CA MET A 296 4.28 -1.56 10.52
C MET A 296 4.72 -2.04 11.92
N PRO A 297 4.50 -3.33 12.26
CA PRO A 297 5.09 -3.95 13.45
C PRO A 297 6.62 -3.85 13.48
N GLU A 298 7.20 -3.73 14.67
CA GLU A 298 8.66 -3.62 14.80
C GLU A 298 9.38 -4.89 14.30
N GLU A 299 8.78 -6.07 14.49
CA GLU A 299 9.35 -7.32 14.01
C GLU A 299 9.45 -7.43 12.48
N TYR A 300 8.80 -6.53 11.74
CA TYR A 300 8.85 -6.49 10.27
C TYR A 300 10.00 -5.63 9.74
N ILE A 301 10.66 -4.87 10.59
CA ILE A 301 11.75 -3.95 10.24
C ILE A 301 13.05 -4.48 10.83
N ASN A 302 14.14 -4.46 10.07
CA ASN A 302 15.43 -4.87 10.60
C ASN A 302 15.92 -3.90 11.70
N GLU A 303 16.89 -4.34 12.50
CA GLU A 303 17.43 -3.55 13.62
C GLU A 303 17.97 -2.18 13.19
N ARG A 304 18.58 -2.10 11.99
CA ARG A 304 19.11 -0.85 11.43
C ARG A 304 18.04 0.10 10.88
N GLY A 305 16.80 -0.34 10.73
CA GLY A 305 15.73 0.47 10.14
C GLY A 305 15.86 0.76 8.64
N ASN A 306 16.74 0.03 7.94
CA ASN A 306 17.05 0.23 6.51
C ASN A 306 16.75 -1.00 5.64
N ASP A 307 16.05 -1.99 6.21
CA ASP A 307 15.56 -3.16 5.49
C ASP A 307 14.38 -3.84 6.22
N ILE A 308 13.81 -4.88 5.58
CA ILE A 308 12.64 -5.63 6.01
C ILE A 308 13.04 -7.05 6.44
N THR A 309 12.36 -7.60 7.45
CA THR A 309 12.63 -8.96 7.94
C THR A 309 11.86 -10.03 7.14
N GLU A 310 12.30 -11.27 7.28
CA GLU A 310 11.63 -12.43 6.68
C GLU A 310 10.18 -12.60 7.20
N HIS A 311 9.89 -12.15 8.43
CA HIS A 311 8.53 -12.20 8.98
C HIS A 311 7.52 -11.45 8.12
N PHE A 312 7.88 -10.25 7.64
CA PHE A 312 7.03 -9.50 6.72
C PHE A 312 6.90 -10.20 5.37
N VAL A 313 8.02 -10.68 4.82
CA VAL A 313 8.05 -11.37 3.52
C VAL A 313 7.13 -12.57 3.53
N GLN A 314 7.18 -13.40 4.57
CA GLN A 314 6.29 -14.57 4.74
C GLN A 314 4.81 -14.17 4.87
N TRP A 315 4.53 -13.09 5.61
CA TRP A 315 3.17 -12.59 5.77
C TRP A 315 2.58 -12.07 4.44
N CYS A 316 3.39 -11.32 3.67
CA CYS A 316 2.95 -10.64 2.46
C CYS A 316 2.92 -11.54 1.21
N ARG A 317 3.83 -12.53 1.10
CA ARG A 317 3.96 -13.41 -0.08
C ARG A 317 2.66 -14.06 -0.58
N PRO A 318 1.80 -14.67 0.28
CA PRO A 318 0.56 -15.24 -0.21
C PRO A 318 -0.42 -14.19 -0.78
N LEU A 319 -0.32 -12.93 -0.36
CA LEU A 319 -1.20 -11.86 -0.81
C LEU A 319 -0.94 -11.43 -2.26
N ILE A 320 0.28 -11.64 -2.77
CA ILE A 320 0.68 -11.22 -4.13
C ILE A 320 0.64 -12.36 -5.16
N ASP A 321 -0.08 -13.44 -4.87
CA ASP A 321 -0.16 -14.67 -5.67
C ASP A 321 1.15 -15.49 -5.72
N GLY A 322 2.02 -15.34 -4.72
CA GLY A 322 3.27 -16.09 -4.60
C GLY A 322 4.49 -15.38 -5.20
N ASP A 323 5.27 -16.09 -6.02
CA ASP A 323 6.55 -15.61 -6.53
C ASP A 323 6.42 -14.80 -7.82
N LEU A 324 7.22 -13.74 -7.91
CA LEU A 324 7.34 -12.93 -9.12
C LEU A 324 8.16 -13.64 -10.21
N PRO A 325 7.91 -13.33 -11.51
CA PRO A 325 8.67 -13.89 -12.63
C PRO A 325 10.18 -13.81 -12.44
N GLU A 326 10.90 -14.82 -12.93
CA GLU A 326 12.36 -14.88 -12.82
C GLU A 326 13.02 -13.94 -13.85
N MET A 327 13.99 -13.16 -13.38
CA MET A 327 14.81 -12.29 -14.23
C MET A 327 16.16 -12.97 -14.46
N VAL A 328 16.60 -13.08 -15.72
CA VAL A 328 17.84 -13.76 -16.08
C VAL A 328 18.96 -12.75 -16.29
N SER A 329 20.17 -13.08 -15.81
CA SER A 329 21.40 -12.36 -16.12
C SER A 329 22.52 -13.34 -16.47
N PHE A 330 23.11 -13.19 -17.65
CA PHE A 330 24.26 -14.01 -18.09
C PHE A 330 25.62 -13.42 -17.71
N LYS A 331 25.66 -12.24 -17.07
CA LYS A 331 26.93 -11.60 -16.66
C LYS A 331 27.66 -12.42 -15.61
N ASP A 332 26.95 -12.93 -14.60
CA ASP A 332 27.54 -13.66 -13.48
C ASP A 332 28.16 -14.99 -13.95
N GLU A 333 27.49 -15.67 -14.89
CA GLU A 333 27.99 -16.90 -15.52
C GLU A 333 29.23 -16.62 -16.39
N ALA A 334 29.22 -15.53 -17.16
CA ALA A 334 30.35 -15.14 -17.99
C ALA A 334 31.56 -14.72 -17.14
N GLU A 335 31.36 -13.96 -16.06
CA GLU A 335 32.43 -13.58 -15.13
C GLU A 335 33.01 -14.79 -14.40
N HIS A 336 32.17 -15.73 -13.97
CA HIS A 336 32.64 -16.97 -13.34
C HIS A 336 33.46 -17.81 -14.33
N GLN A 337 33.01 -17.95 -15.57
CA GLN A 337 33.78 -18.64 -16.62
C GLN A 337 35.10 -17.94 -16.93
N LEU A 338 35.13 -16.61 -16.99
CA LEU A 338 36.37 -15.84 -17.20
C LEU A 338 37.35 -16.00 -16.04
N ARG A 339 36.88 -15.93 -14.79
CA ARG A 339 37.72 -16.13 -13.59
C ARG A 339 38.24 -17.57 -13.47
N SER A 340 37.48 -18.57 -13.93
CA SER A 340 37.91 -19.98 -13.93
C SER A 340 38.99 -20.32 -14.99
N ARG A 341 39.26 -19.39 -15.92
CA ARG A 341 40.23 -19.55 -17.01
C ARG A 341 41.56 -18.81 -16.78
N ILE A 342 41.70 -18.10 -15.65
CA ILE A 342 42.91 -17.37 -15.22
C ILE A 342 43.54 -18.14 -14.07
#